data_AF-A0A061QPS1-F1
#
_entry.id   AF-A0A061QPS1-F1
#
_cell.length_a   1.000
_cell.length_b   1.000
_cell.length_c   1.000
_cell.angle_alpha   90.00
_cell.angle_beta   90.00
_cell.angle_gamma   90.00
#
_symmetry.space_group_name_H-M   'P 1'
#
loop_
_entity.id
_entity.type
_entity.pdbx_description
1 polymer ?
#
loop_
_entity_poly.entity_id
_entity_poly.type
_entity_poly.pdbx_seq_one_letter_code
_entity_poly.pdbx_strand_id
1 'polypeptide(L)'
;MVYQADGLWWHPHIKVYTSCVEGDASALRKHATWLLDLVAKFKPPSDESRSALEKNTHLEVSGKKAAIEERLRGPVLQVSQHLSLDQVQSFFLFKRWWKDEGRGTAPERLGASDLIKVTEYYFAERLHLLKTAEEVLIRAQEESETKEILKDIIQQGFEKPRGAKATGRSPWPRRQDDRRKAG
;
A
#
# COMPACT_ATOMS: atom_id res chain seq x y z
N MET A 1 6.14 -16.44 -13.81
CA MET A 1 5.21 -16.49 -12.66
C MET A 1 4.61 -15.09 -12.55
N VAL A 2 3.29 -14.94 -12.69
CA VAL A 2 2.64 -13.63 -12.54
C VAL A 2 2.51 -13.38 -11.05
N TYR A 3 3.29 -12.45 -10.51
CA TYR A 3 3.11 -12.00 -9.14
C TYR A 3 1.78 -11.24 -9.09
N GLN A 4 0.73 -11.86 -8.52
CA GLN A 4 -0.57 -11.23 -8.38
C GLN A 4 -0.49 -10.14 -7.31
N ALA A 5 -0.09 -9.00 -7.82
CA ALA A 5 0.10 -7.76 -7.14
C ALA A 5 -1.20 -6.94 -7.26
N ASP A 6 -2.35 -7.53 -6.94
CA ASP A 6 -3.64 -6.85 -7.10
C ASP A 6 -3.62 -5.54 -6.30
N GLY A 7 -3.56 -4.42 -7.03
CA GLY A 7 -3.47 -3.07 -6.48
C GLY A 7 -2.08 -2.44 -6.42
N LEU A 8 -0.98 -3.12 -6.77
CA LEU A 8 0.36 -2.53 -6.66
C LEU A 8 0.68 -1.45 -7.69
N TRP A 9 -0.17 -1.27 -8.71
CA TRP A 9 -0.12 -0.08 -9.56
C TRP A 9 -0.90 1.03 -8.89
N TRP A 10 -0.37 1.59 -7.81
CA TRP A 10 -0.90 2.85 -7.31
C TRP A 10 -0.54 3.94 -8.33
N HIS A 11 -1.53 4.73 -8.75
CA HIS A 11 -1.21 6.13 -8.98
C HIS A 11 -0.83 6.70 -7.60
N PRO A 12 0.11 7.66 -7.51
CA PRO A 12 0.41 8.33 -6.25
C PRO A 12 -0.89 8.63 -5.49
N HIS A 13 -1.02 8.17 -4.24
CA HIS A 13 -2.29 8.30 -3.51
C HIS A 13 -2.73 9.76 -3.37
N ILE A 14 -1.79 10.70 -3.47
CA ILE A 14 -2.09 12.13 -3.63
C ILE A 14 -3.01 12.42 -4.83
N LYS A 15 -2.85 11.76 -5.98
CA LYS A 15 -3.72 11.95 -7.14
C LYS A 15 -5.13 11.44 -6.87
N VAL A 16 -5.25 10.33 -6.16
CA VAL A 16 -6.56 9.77 -5.77
C VAL A 16 -7.26 10.72 -4.81
N TYR A 17 -6.51 11.26 -3.84
CA TYR A 17 -7.00 12.28 -2.92
C TYR A 17 -7.47 13.54 -3.66
N THR A 18 -6.66 14.08 -4.58
CA THR A 18 -7.04 15.24 -5.40
C THR A 18 -8.32 14.97 -6.20
N SER A 19 -8.40 13.83 -6.89
CA SER A 19 -9.61 13.42 -7.62
C SER A 19 -10.82 13.26 -6.70
N CYS A 20 -10.63 12.80 -5.46
CA CYS A 20 -11.70 12.70 -4.46
C CYS A 20 -12.23 14.08 -4.06
N VAL A 21 -11.34 15.03 -3.79
CA VAL A 21 -11.70 16.42 -3.45
C VAL A 21 -12.43 17.09 -4.62
N GLU A 22 -12.00 16.82 -5.85
CA GLU A 22 -12.63 17.28 -7.09
C GLU A 22 -13.97 16.59 -7.41
N GLY A 23 -14.35 15.53 -6.68
CA GLY A 23 -15.60 14.80 -6.90
C GLY A 23 -15.59 13.80 -8.06
N ASP A 24 -14.41 13.34 -8.50
CA ASP A 24 -14.32 12.30 -9.56
C ASP A 24 -14.62 10.91 -8.99
N ALA A 25 -15.90 10.54 -9.08
CA ALA A 25 -16.42 9.23 -8.71
C ALA A 25 -15.71 8.04 -9.38
N SER A 26 -15.20 8.23 -10.61
CA SER A 26 -14.57 7.16 -11.39
C SER A 26 -13.20 6.79 -10.82
N ALA A 27 -12.46 7.77 -10.30
CA ALA A 27 -11.17 7.56 -9.66
C ALA A 27 -11.31 6.75 -8.37
N LEU A 28 -12.35 7.05 -7.57
CA LEU A 28 -12.68 6.34 -6.33
C LEU A 28 -13.05 4.89 -6.59
N ARG A 29 -13.92 4.62 -7.57
CA ARG A 29 -14.32 3.25 -7.94
C ARG A 29 -13.12 2.40 -8.37
N LYS A 30 -12.19 2.97 -9.15
CA LYS A 30 -10.94 2.29 -9.53
C LYS A 30 -10.03 1.96 -8.35
N HIS A 31 -10.11 2.74 -7.27
CA HIS A 31 -9.33 2.55 -6.04
C HIS A 31 -10.10 1.89 -4.90
N ALA A 32 -11.31 1.38 -5.14
CA ALA A 32 -12.18 0.77 -4.14
C ALA A 32 -11.47 -0.30 -3.29
N THR A 33 -10.67 -1.16 -3.92
CA THR A 33 -9.93 -2.22 -3.21
C THR A 33 -8.88 -1.68 -2.23
N TRP A 34 -8.27 -0.53 -2.52
CA TRP A 34 -7.35 0.16 -1.60
C TRP A 34 -8.10 0.86 -0.48
N LEU A 35 -9.26 1.44 -0.75
CA LEU A 35 -10.09 2.07 0.27
C LEU A 35 -10.70 1.05 1.25
N LEU A 36 -10.91 -0.19 0.82
CA LEU A 36 -11.39 -1.28 1.67
C LEU A 36 -10.37 -1.75 2.71
N ASP A 37 -9.15 -2.05 2.25
CA ASP A 37 -8.11 -2.63 3.11
C ASP A 37 -7.19 -1.55 3.69
N LEU A 38 -7.31 -0.30 3.23
CA LEU A 38 -6.51 0.88 3.62
C LEU A 38 -5.02 0.55 3.76
N VAL A 39 -4.43 0.93 4.88
CA VAL A 39 -3.02 0.74 5.18
C VAL A 39 -2.60 -0.73 5.34
N ALA A 40 -3.55 -1.66 5.43
CA ALA A 40 -3.24 -3.10 5.47
C ALA A 40 -2.82 -3.65 4.09
N LYS A 41 -3.04 -2.90 3.00
CA LYS A 41 -2.50 -3.24 1.69
C LYS A 41 -0.98 -3.12 1.60
N PHE A 42 -0.35 -2.35 2.48
CA PHE A 42 1.11 -2.28 2.57
C PHE A 42 1.59 -3.51 3.34
N LYS A 43 2.06 -4.51 2.59
CA LYS A 43 2.42 -5.83 3.09
C LYS A 43 3.86 -5.85 3.59
N PRO A 44 4.19 -6.73 4.54
CA PRO A 44 5.57 -6.99 4.91
C PRO A 44 6.34 -7.70 3.77
N PRO A 45 7.68 -7.75 3.84
CA PRO A 45 8.50 -8.51 2.93
C PRO A 45 8.11 -10.00 2.89
N SER A 46 8.18 -10.64 1.71
CA SER A 46 7.88 -12.06 1.54
C SER A 46 8.88 -12.75 0.62
N ASP A 47 8.97 -14.09 0.70
CA ASP A 47 9.84 -14.86 -0.19
C ASP A 47 9.31 -14.84 -1.63
N GLU A 48 7.99 -14.79 -1.79
CA GLU A 48 7.32 -14.67 -3.08
C GLU A 48 7.71 -13.35 -3.76
N SER A 49 7.64 -12.23 -3.04
CA SER A 49 7.95 -10.92 -3.60
C SER A 49 9.44 -10.67 -3.77
N ARG A 50 10.28 -11.22 -2.89
CA ARG A 50 11.74 -11.29 -3.13
C ARG A 50 12.05 -12.05 -4.42
N SER A 51 11.53 -13.27 -4.55
CA SER A 51 11.73 -14.10 -5.73
C SER A 51 11.17 -13.44 -6.99
N ALA A 52 10.08 -12.67 -6.88
CA ALA A 52 9.51 -11.93 -8.00
C ALA A 52 10.45 -10.82 -8.49
N LEU A 53 11.12 -10.10 -7.57
CA LEU A 53 12.07 -9.04 -7.89
C LEU A 53 13.40 -9.56 -8.46
N GLU A 54 13.90 -10.67 -7.92
CA GLU A 54 15.21 -11.24 -8.27
C GLU A 54 15.18 -12.04 -9.57
N LYS A 55 14.16 -12.89 -9.76
CA LYS A 55 14.16 -13.87 -10.87
C LYS A 55 13.53 -13.35 -12.16
N ASN A 56 12.79 -12.24 -12.09
CA ASN A 56 12.14 -11.68 -13.27
C ASN A 56 12.90 -10.45 -13.78
N THR A 57 12.79 -10.22 -15.09
CA THR A 57 13.25 -9.00 -15.76
C THR A 57 12.13 -7.96 -15.84
N HIS A 58 10.88 -8.35 -15.61
CA HIS A 58 9.71 -7.48 -15.63
C HIS A 58 8.74 -7.89 -14.53
N LEU A 59 8.08 -6.91 -13.93
CA LEU A 59 6.94 -7.12 -13.04
C LEU A 59 5.67 -6.82 -13.83
N GLU A 60 4.71 -7.74 -13.79
CA GLU A 60 3.39 -7.52 -14.35
C GLU A 60 2.39 -7.24 -13.24
N VAL A 61 1.76 -6.07 -13.29
CA VAL A 61 0.83 -5.58 -12.26
C VAL A 61 -0.35 -4.93 -12.95
N SER A 62 -1.56 -5.41 -12.69
CA SER A 62 -2.80 -4.88 -13.28
C SER A 62 -2.75 -4.73 -14.81
N GLY A 63 -2.17 -5.73 -15.51
CA GLY A 63 -2.02 -5.74 -16.97
C GLY A 63 -0.94 -4.79 -17.51
N LYS A 64 -0.19 -4.10 -16.65
CA LYS A 64 0.94 -3.25 -17.03
C LYS A 64 2.26 -3.95 -16.69
N LYS A 65 3.26 -3.80 -17.57
CA LYS A 65 4.61 -4.33 -17.37
C LYS A 65 5.57 -3.22 -16.95
N ALA A 66 6.31 -3.46 -15.88
CA ALA A 66 7.40 -2.60 -15.43
C ALA A 66 8.72 -3.37 -15.54
N ALA A 67 9.63 -2.89 -16.39
CA ALA A 67 10.97 -3.44 -16.47
C ALA A 67 11.71 -3.24 -15.14
N ILE A 68 12.32 -4.32 -14.64
CA ILE A 68 13.23 -4.29 -13.50
C ILE A 68 14.62 -4.01 -14.05
N GLU A 69 15.14 -2.82 -13.76
CA GLU A 69 16.53 -2.50 -14.05
C GLU A 69 17.41 -3.14 -12.97
N GLU A 70 18.41 -3.94 -13.37
CA GLU A 70 19.29 -4.66 -12.45
C GLU A 70 19.84 -3.78 -11.33
N ARG A 71 20.29 -2.57 -11.70
CA ARG A 71 20.84 -1.56 -10.78
C ARG A 71 19.88 -1.11 -9.68
N LEU A 72 18.57 -1.25 -9.87
CA LEU A 72 17.58 -0.86 -8.86
C LEU A 72 17.40 -1.92 -7.78
N ARG A 73 17.86 -3.16 -7.99
CA ARG A 73 17.63 -4.26 -7.03
C ARG A 73 18.25 -3.99 -5.67
N GLY A 74 19.52 -3.57 -5.62
CA GLY A 74 20.22 -3.24 -4.37
C GLY A 74 19.48 -2.18 -3.54
N PRO A 75 19.24 -0.98 -4.09
CA PRO A 75 18.48 0.08 -3.41
C PRO A 75 17.08 -0.35 -3.00
N VAL A 76 16.36 -1.07 -3.86
CA VAL A 76 14.99 -1.53 -3.56
C VAL A 76 14.97 -2.52 -2.40
N LEU A 77 15.91 -3.46 -2.34
CA LEU A 77 16.03 -4.37 -1.21
C LEU A 77 16.36 -3.62 0.08
N GLN A 78 17.21 -2.58 0.01
CA GLN A 78 17.51 -1.72 1.15
C GLN A 78 16.26 -0.97 1.62
N VAL A 79 15.46 -0.41 0.71
CA VAL A 79 14.18 0.25 1.03
C VAL A 79 13.18 -0.73 1.65
N SER A 80 13.05 -1.92 1.08
CA SER A 80 12.17 -2.99 1.59
C SER A 80 12.53 -3.36 3.02
N GLN A 81 13.83 -3.57 3.29
CA GLN A 81 14.31 -3.86 4.63
C GLN A 81 14.09 -2.68 5.59
N HIS A 82 14.39 -1.45 5.15
CA HIS A 82 14.27 -0.25 5.98
C HIS A 82 12.82 0.03 6.41
N LEU A 83 11.87 -0.13 5.48
CA LEU A 83 10.46 0.19 5.71
C LEU A 83 9.63 -1.02 6.17
N SER A 84 10.23 -2.21 6.23
CA SER A 84 9.49 -3.47 6.38
C SER A 84 8.33 -3.57 5.38
N LEU A 85 8.62 -3.25 4.13
CA LEU A 85 7.66 -3.19 3.03
C LEU A 85 7.97 -4.28 2.00
N ASP A 86 6.93 -4.89 1.44
CA ASP A 86 7.00 -5.87 0.36
C ASP A 86 7.96 -5.42 -0.77
N GLN A 87 8.84 -6.31 -1.22
CA GLN A 87 9.91 -5.98 -2.16
C GLN A 87 9.39 -5.40 -3.48
N VAL A 88 8.26 -5.89 -3.97
CA VAL A 88 7.64 -5.36 -5.20
C VAL A 88 6.99 -4.00 -4.91
N GLN A 89 6.36 -3.81 -3.75
CA GLN A 89 5.85 -2.50 -3.32
C GLN A 89 6.98 -1.47 -3.19
N SER A 90 8.11 -1.87 -2.58
CA SER A 90 9.31 -1.06 -2.48
C SER A 90 9.88 -0.70 -3.85
N PHE A 91 9.84 -1.61 -4.83
CA PHE A 91 10.26 -1.32 -6.19
C PHE A 91 9.45 -0.16 -6.80
N PHE A 92 8.12 -0.23 -6.75
CA PHE A 92 7.27 0.82 -7.31
C PHE A 92 7.37 2.13 -6.54
N LEU A 93 7.44 2.08 -5.21
CA LEU A 93 7.65 3.25 -4.36
C LEU A 93 8.96 3.95 -4.71
N PHE A 94 10.07 3.20 -4.70
CA PHE A 94 11.40 3.72 -4.97
C PHE A 94 11.51 4.28 -6.38
N LYS A 95 11.04 3.54 -7.39
CA LYS A 95 11.07 3.98 -8.80
C LYS A 95 10.33 5.30 -9.00
N ARG A 96 9.20 5.49 -8.33
CA ARG A 96 8.45 6.76 -8.37
C ARG A 96 9.19 7.88 -7.66
N TRP A 97 9.56 7.66 -6.39
CA TRP A 97 10.29 8.65 -5.60
C TRP A 97 11.57 9.12 -6.33
N TRP A 98 12.34 8.18 -6.87
CA TRP A 98 13.56 8.47 -7.60
C TRP A 98 13.33 9.34 -8.84
N LYS A 99 12.25 9.05 -9.58
CA LYS A 99 11.82 9.85 -10.74
C LYS A 99 11.36 11.24 -10.31
N ASP A 100 10.55 11.35 -9.26
CA ASP A 100 10.00 12.61 -8.78
C ASP A 100 11.09 13.56 -8.24
N GLU A 101 12.16 13.00 -7.67
CA GLU A 101 13.36 13.76 -7.26
C GLU A 101 14.23 14.22 -8.45
N GLY A 102 13.88 13.88 -9.69
CA GLY A 102 14.63 14.27 -10.89
C GLY A 102 16.04 13.66 -10.96
N ARG A 103 16.25 12.52 -10.30
CA ARG A 103 17.57 11.92 -10.17
C ARG A 103 17.95 11.09 -11.39
N GLY A 104 19.25 11.05 -11.67
CA GLY A 104 19.84 10.29 -12.76
C GLY A 104 19.93 8.79 -12.45
N THR A 105 21.08 8.19 -12.71
CA THR A 105 21.32 6.76 -12.42
C THR A 105 21.24 6.49 -10.92
N ALA A 106 20.46 5.47 -10.52
CA ALA A 106 20.40 5.03 -9.14
C ALA A 106 21.75 4.48 -8.66
N PRO A 107 22.19 4.82 -7.43
CA PRO A 107 23.40 4.25 -6.84
C PRO A 107 23.17 2.78 -6.50
N GLU A 108 24.24 2.02 -6.26
CA GLU A 108 24.15 0.63 -5.78
C GLU A 108 23.56 0.55 -4.36
N ARG A 109 23.82 1.56 -3.53
CA ARG A 109 23.34 1.67 -2.15
C ARG A 109 22.91 3.09 -1.83
N LEU A 110 21.81 3.22 -1.11
CA LEU A 110 21.30 4.50 -0.62
C LEU A 110 22.02 4.93 0.65
N GLY A 111 22.31 6.23 0.73
CA GLY A 111 22.79 6.87 1.94
C GLY A 111 21.67 7.10 2.97
N ALA A 112 22.03 7.50 4.18
CA ALA A 112 21.06 7.76 5.26
C ALA A 112 20.05 8.86 4.89
N SER A 113 20.49 9.93 4.23
CA SER A 113 19.59 11.02 3.79
C SER A 113 18.55 10.53 2.79
N ASP A 114 18.94 9.64 1.87
CA ASP A 114 18.01 9.05 0.90
C ASP A 114 16.99 8.14 1.57
N LEU A 115 17.41 7.35 2.58
CA LEU A 115 16.51 6.52 3.37
C LEU A 115 15.48 7.35 4.16
N ILE A 116 15.86 8.52 4.66
CA ILE A 116 14.92 9.44 5.31
C ILE A 116 13.89 9.95 4.29
N LYS A 117 14.34 10.44 3.13
CA LYS A 117 13.44 10.98 2.09
C LYS A 117 12.46 9.93 1.54
N VAL A 118 12.92 8.71 1.27
CA VAL A 118 12.02 7.63 0.82
C VAL A 118 11.05 7.22 1.93
N THR A 119 11.43 7.35 3.20
CA THR A 119 10.55 7.14 4.36
C THR A 119 9.45 8.19 4.42
N GLU A 120 9.80 9.47 4.25
CA GLU A 120 8.83 10.56 4.14
C GLU A 120 7.85 10.32 2.98
N TYR A 121 8.37 9.93 1.82
CA TYR A 121 7.56 9.61 0.64
C TYR A 121 6.60 8.44 0.91
N TYR A 122 7.06 7.38 1.60
CA TYR A 122 6.24 6.24 2.01
C TYR A 122 5.10 6.63 2.94
N PHE A 123 5.38 7.41 3.99
CA PHE A 123 4.35 7.81 4.94
C PHE A 123 3.40 8.86 4.35
N ALA A 124 3.86 9.71 3.45
CA ALA A 124 2.99 10.59 2.67
C ALA A 124 1.97 9.77 1.87
N GLU A 125 2.38 8.71 1.17
CA GLU A 125 1.45 7.84 0.42
C GLU A 125 0.37 7.22 1.32
N ARG A 126 0.77 6.70 2.49
CA ARG A 126 -0.17 6.15 3.48
C ARG A 126 -1.14 7.20 4.00
N LEU A 127 -0.65 8.40 4.26
CA LEU A 127 -1.46 9.51 4.75
C LEU A 127 -2.50 9.95 3.71
N HIS A 128 -2.13 10.07 2.44
CA HIS A 128 -3.07 10.43 1.38
C HIS A 128 -4.18 9.38 1.22
N LEU A 129 -3.87 8.09 1.39
CA LEU A 129 -4.89 7.05 1.38
C LEU A 129 -5.89 7.23 2.54
N LEU A 130 -5.41 7.53 3.75
CA LEU A 130 -6.27 7.79 4.91
C LEU A 130 -7.10 9.05 4.73
N LYS A 131 -6.52 10.14 4.22
CA LYS A 131 -7.25 11.37 3.89
C LYS A 131 -8.33 11.14 2.84
N THR A 132 -8.05 10.30 1.84
CA THR A 132 -9.05 9.92 0.83
C THR A 132 -10.21 9.18 1.49
N ALA A 133 -9.94 8.26 2.41
CA ALA A 133 -10.98 7.53 3.12
C ALA A 133 -11.83 8.46 4.00
N GLU A 134 -11.20 9.39 4.73
CA GLU A 134 -11.88 10.43 5.50
C GLU A 134 -12.79 11.29 4.61
N GLU A 135 -12.28 11.79 3.49
CA GLU A 135 -13.03 12.64 2.55
C GLU A 135 -14.26 11.91 1.99
N VAL A 136 -14.11 10.64 1.58
CA VAL A 136 -15.24 9.82 1.12
C VAL A 136 -16.31 9.68 2.20
N LEU A 137 -15.91 9.48 3.47
CA LEU A 137 -16.84 9.34 4.58
C LEU A 137 -17.57 10.65 4.91
N ILE A 138 -16.90 11.79 4.81
CA ILE A 138 -17.51 13.12 5.02
C ILE A 138 -18.53 13.38 3.90
N ARG A 139 -18.10 13.30 2.64
CA ARG A 139 -18.94 13.60 1.48
C ARG A 139 -20.13 12.65 1.34
N ALA A 140 -20.01 11.38 1.72
CA ALA A 140 -21.13 10.44 1.69
C ALA A 140 -22.30 10.85 2.62
N GLN A 141 -22.10 11.77 3.56
CA GLN A 141 -23.17 12.31 4.41
C GLN A 141 -24.02 13.35 3.66
N GLU A 142 -23.41 14.06 2.71
CA GLU A 142 -23.98 15.24 2.05
C GLU A 142 -24.36 14.94 0.59
N GLU A 143 -23.63 14.04 -0.07
CA GLU A 143 -23.73 13.77 -1.51
C GLU A 143 -24.26 12.36 -1.81
N SER A 144 -25.37 12.28 -2.55
CA SER A 144 -26.00 11.00 -2.90
C SER A 144 -25.10 10.11 -3.77
N GLU A 145 -24.30 10.69 -4.68
CA GLU A 145 -23.43 9.92 -5.56
C GLU A 145 -22.28 9.26 -4.78
N THR A 146 -21.60 10.03 -3.91
CA THR A 146 -20.54 9.52 -3.04
C THR A 146 -21.06 8.47 -2.05
N LYS A 147 -22.31 8.62 -1.59
CA LYS A 147 -23.00 7.61 -0.78
C LYS A 147 -23.18 6.27 -1.51
N GLU A 148 -23.56 6.28 -2.78
CA GLU A 148 -23.67 5.05 -3.57
C GLU A 148 -22.30 4.41 -3.82
N ILE A 149 -21.25 5.22 -4.08
CA ILE A 149 -19.87 4.70 -4.19
C ILE A 149 -19.44 4.03 -2.90
N LEU A 150 -19.69 4.64 -1.74
CA LEU A 150 -19.34 4.06 -0.44
C LEU A 150 -20.08 2.74 -0.21
N LYS A 151 -21.37 2.65 -0.57
CA LYS A 151 -22.12 1.38 -0.51
C LYS A 151 -21.50 0.32 -1.40
N ASP A 152 -21.11 0.66 -2.64
CA ASP A 152 -20.48 -0.27 -3.57
C ASP A 152 -19.13 -0.77 -3.03
N ILE A 153 -18.33 0.14 -2.45
CA ILE A 153 -17.06 -0.21 -1.79
C ILE A 153 -17.34 -1.20 -0.65
N ILE A 154 -18.26 -0.87 0.25
CA ILE A 154 -18.61 -1.72 1.40
C ILE A 154 -19.12 -3.10 0.94
N GLN A 155 -19.99 -3.13 -0.08
CA GLN A 155 -20.55 -4.36 -0.63
C GLN A 155 -19.44 -5.27 -1.19
N GLN A 156 -18.49 -4.71 -1.95
CA GLN A 156 -17.31 -5.46 -2.41
C GLN A 156 -16.49 -6.01 -1.23
N GLY A 157 -16.43 -5.27 -0.12
CA GLY A 157 -15.77 -5.73 1.12
C GLY A 157 -16.45 -6.95 1.75
N PHE A 158 -17.78 -7.03 1.69
CA PHE A 158 -18.54 -8.18 2.17
C PHE A 158 -18.41 -9.41 1.26
N GLU A 159 -18.32 -9.20 -0.05
CA GLU A 159 -18.19 -10.26 -1.05
C GLU A 159 -16.78 -10.86 -1.09
N LYS A 160 -15.76 -10.12 -0.62
CA LYS A 160 -14.39 -10.60 -0.55
C LYS A 160 -14.29 -11.70 0.52
N PRO A 161 -13.88 -12.94 0.18
CA PRO A 161 -13.66 -13.98 1.17
C PRO A 161 -12.57 -13.50 2.14
N ARG A 162 -12.95 -13.29 3.41
CA ARG A 162 -11.98 -13.06 4.49
C ARG A 162 -11.16 -14.33 4.61
N GLY A 163 -9.94 -14.31 4.07
CA GLY A 163 -9.03 -15.45 4.09
C GLY A 163 -8.92 -16.02 5.50
N ALA A 164 -9.58 -17.15 5.73
CA ALA A 164 -9.50 -17.87 6.98
C ALA A 164 -8.15 -18.59 7.05
N LYS A 165 -7.20 -18.02 7.80
CA LYS A 165 -6.45 -18.72 8.85
C LYS A 165 -6.10 -17.72 9.94
N ALA A 166 -7.07 -17.41 10.80
CA ALA A 166 -6.75 -17.01 12.16
C ALA A 166 -6.12 -18.23 12.84
N THR A 167 -4.79 -18.38 12.78
CA THR A 167 -4.10 -19.18 13.79
C THR A 167 -4.42 -18.52 15.13
N GLY A 168 -5.16 -19.22 15.99
CA GLY A 168 -5.78 -18.68 17.20
C GLY A 168 -4.82 -18.19 18.27
N ARG A 169 -4.11 -17.09 18.01
CA ARG A 169 -3.42 -16.30 19.02
C ARG A 169 -3.81 -14.84 18.85
N SER A 170 -4.51 -14.33 19.87
CA SER A 170 -4.73 -12.89 20.04
C SER A 170 -3.37 -12.18 20.04
N PRO A 171 -3.19 -11.10 19.25
CA PRO A 171 -1.95 -10.32 19.24
C PRO A 171 -1.79 -9.45 20.50
N TRP A 172 -2.81 -9.39 21.36
CA TRP A 172 -2.77 -8.63 22.60
C TRP A 172 -2.50 -9.56 23.80
N PRO A 173 -1.53 -9.22 24.68
CA PRO A 173 -1.38 -9.93 25.94
C PRO A 173 -2.67 -9.80 26.74
N ARG A 174 -3.27 -10.93 27.15
CA ARG A 174 -4.38 -10.92 28.09
C ARG A 174 -3.89 -10.27 29.38
N ARG A 175 -4.47 -9.14 29.77
CA ARG A 175 -4.32 -8.64 31.15
C ARG A 175 -4.73 -9.77 32.08
N GLN A 176 -3.80 -10.24 32.90
CA GLN A 176 -4.16 -11.03 34.08
C GLN A 176 -4.84 -10.05 35.03
N ASP A 177 -6.16 -10.17 35.15
CA ASP A 177 -6.90 -9.57 36.25
C ASP A 177 -6.53 -10.34 37.53
N ASP A 178 -5.52 -9.85 38.25
CA ASP A 178 -5.25 -10.23 39.63
C ASP A 178 -6.35 -9.63 40.53
N ARG A 179 -7.55 -10.21 40.49
CA ARG A 179 -8.46 -10.16 41.64
C ARG A 179 -8.11 -11.33 42.55
N ARG A 180 -7.10 -11.13 43.40
CA ARG A 180 -7.00 -11.92 44.62
C ARG A 180 -8.22 -11.63 45.48
N LYS A 181 -9.04 -12.66 45.62
CA LYS A 181 -10.17 -12.71 46.55
C LYS A 181 -9.65 -12.46 47.96
N ALA A 182 -10.34 -11.57 48.66
CA ALA A 182 -10.38 -11.56 50.12
C ALA A 182 -10.80 -12.95 50.63
N GLY A 183 -10.09 -13.41 51.64
CA GLY A 183 -10.25 -14.67 52.37
C GLY A 183 -9.13 -14.76 53.37
#